data_AF-A0AAV7ZBU0-F1
#
_entry.id   AF-A0AAV7ZBU0-F1
#
_cell.length_a   1.000
_cell.length_b   1.000
_cell.length_c   1.000
_cell.angle_alpha   90.00
_cell.angle_beta   90.00
_cell.angle_gamma   90.00
#
_symmetry.space_group_name_H-M   'P 1'
#
loop_
_entity.id
_entity.type
_entity.pdbx_description
1 polymer ?
#
loop_
_entity_poly.entity_id
_entity_poly.type
_entity_poly.pdbx_seq_one_letter_code
_entity_poly.pdbx_strand_id
1 'polypeptide(L)'
;MISLLLATRADLICAVTAAALSVVGSGIIILLNVRFKEYRDNFFRNLIFILSIYDAIISFSFMIPGSVGKVFCKFQGYFIVYSALMPVFISLCIAIITYLNVVRRSTKKQLKTLFKKMHIICNVLALSIMFFSILFADSVSFPNTNWCFIKGQEMLGTFYISIWICTIISFILYLLIVKKIREIYKELDGLVDIGDKSRKTENLKVQFRMSTIPLSLIFTWLIASIRRTREIFWENPKQINTLNILQSLTNPMQGLFDCFVFVIFSSYSRKKVKELICCAESEKEKYPPEIDSDSKL
;
A
#
# COMPACT_ATOMS: atom_id res chain seq x y z
N MET A 1 12.90 -31.85 -12.88
CA MET A 1 12.70 -31.86 -11.40
C MET A 1 13.51 -30.75 -10.72
N ILE A 2 14.84 -30.66 -10.93
CA ILE A 2 15.70 -29.61 -10.35
C ILE A 2 15.27 -28.19 -10.75
N SER A 3 14.95 -27.94 -12.02
CA SER A 3 14.53 -26.62 -12.50
C SER A 3 13.21 -26.13 -11.89
N LEU A 4 12.27 -27.05 -11.63
CA LEU A 4 10.99 -26.74 -10.96
C LEU A 4 11.21 -26.40 -9.49
N LEU A 5 12.13 -27.11 -8.83
CA LEU A 5 12.50 -26.92 -7.42
C LEU A 5 13.30 -25.63 -7.19
N LEU A 6 14.12 -25.22 -8.16
CA LEU A 6 14.79 -23.92 -8.17
C LEU A 6 13.79 -22.78 -8.39
N ALA A 7 12.84 -22.95 -9.30
CA ALA A 7 11.84 -21.94 -9.61
C ALA A 7 10.86 -21.71 -8.44
N THR A 8 10.45 -22.76 -7.71
CA THR A 8 9.63 -22.61 -6.48
C THR A 8 10.38 -21.89 -5.36
N ARG A 9 11.68 -22.18 -5.19
CA ARG A 9 12.53 -21.50 -4.20
C ARG A 9 12.75 -20.03 -4.55
N ALA A 10 13.00 -19.72 -5.82
CA ALA A 10 13.15 -18.35 -6.29
C ALA A 10 11.87 -17.53 -6.03
N ASP A 11 10.71 -18.10 -6.35
CA ASP A 11 9.40 -17.47 -6.11
C ASP A 11 9.19 -17.12 -4.62
N LEU A 12 9.56 -18.02 -3.71
CA LEU A 12 9.43 -17.83 -2.26
C LEU A 12 10.37 -16.72 -1.78
N ILE A 13 11.63 -16.76 -2.20
CA ILE A 13 12.64 -15.77 -1.84
C ILE A 13 12.20 -14.39 -2.34
N CYS A 14 11.71 -14.29 -3.58
CA CYS A 14 11.19 -13.06 -4.14
C CYS A 14 10.01 -12.52 -3.32
N ALA A 15 9.01 -13.36 -3.01
CA ALA A 15 7.83 -12.95 -2.26
C ALA A 15 8.18 -12.46 -0.84
N VAL A 16 8.99 -13.21 -0.10
CA VAL A 16 9.38 -12.86 1.27
C VAL A 16 10.26 -11.61 1.29
N THR A 17 11.20 -11.48 0.35
CA THR A 17 12.07 -10.30 0.26
C THR A 17 11.26 -9.05 -0.11
N ALA A 18 10.38 -9.16 -1.10
CA ALA A 18 9.44 -8.10 -1.49
C ALA A 18 8.57 -7.66 -0.32
N ALA A 19 8.00 -8.63 0.40
CA ALA A 19 7.15 -8.38 1.55
C ALA A 19 7.92 -7.70 2.68
N ALA A 20 9.13 -8.17 3.00
CA ALA A 20 9.98 -7.58 4.02
C ALA A 20 10.35 -6.12 3.68
N LEU A 21 10.72 -5.84 2.43
CA LEU A 21 10.99 -4.47 1.97
C LEU A 21 9.76 -3.58 2.08
N SER A 22 8.57 -4.11 1.78
CA SER A 22 7.32 -3.39 1.92
C SER A 22 6.95 -3.12 3.37
N VAL A 23 7.15 -4.07 4.28
CA VAL A 23 7.00 -3.86 5.73
C VAL A 23 7.93 -2.76 6.21
N VAL A 24 9.18 -2.72 5.74
CA VAL A 24 10.11 -1.62 6.05
C VAL A 24 9.59 -0.29 5.48
N GLY A 25 9.13 -0.27 4.23
CA GLY A 25 8.56 0.92 3.58
C GLY A 25 7.37 1.50 4.34
N SER A 26 6.39 0.67 4.66
CA SER A 26 5.22 1.03 5.47
C SER A 26 5.61 1.43 6.89
N GLY A 27 6.57 0.71 7.49
CA GLY A 27 7.10 0.99 8.82
C GLY A 27 7.69 2.39 8.94
N ILE A 28 8.44 2.84 7.92
CA ILE A 28 8.98 4.21 7.87
C ILE A 28 7.83 5.23 7.94
N ILE A 29 6.77 5.06 7.14
CA ILE A 29 5.62 5.99 7.13
C ILE A 29 4.91 5.99 8.49
N ILE A 30 4.69 4.81 9.06
CA ILE A 30 4.07 4.62 10.38
C ILE A 30 4.89 5.34 11.46
N LEU A 31 6.20 5.11 11.50
CA LEU A 31 7.11 5.73 12.47
C LEU A 31 7.15 7.25 12.33
N LEU A 32 7.15 7.79 11.10
CA LEU A 32 7.06 9.23 10.88
C LEU A 32 5.79 9.82 11.49
N ASN A 33 4.64 9.15 11.34
CA ASN A 33 3.37 9.61 11.89
C ASN A 33 3.34 9.55 13.43
N VAL A 34 3.85 8.47 14.01
CA VAL A 34 3.90 8.28 15.47
C VAL A 34 4.86 9.27 16.13
N ARG A 35 6.06 9.44 15.56
CA ARG A 35 7.16 10.23 16.16
C ARG A 35 7.00 11.74 16.00
N PHE A 36 6.44 12.19 14.88
CA PHE A 36 6.34 13.63 14.57
C PHE A 36 4.89 14.11 14.64
N LYS A 37 4.62 15.02 15.58
CA LYS A 37 3.31 15.65 15.76
C LYS A 37 2.81 16.35 14.49
N GLU A 38 3.73 16.92 13.70
CA GLU A 38 3.45 17.56 12.41
C GLU A 38 2.80 16.61 11.38
N TYR A 39 3.14 15.32 11.43
CA TYR A 39 2.52 14.30 10.59
C TYR A 39 1.16 13.88 11.13
N ARG A 40 1.07 13.67 12.44
CA ARG A 40 -0.15 13.24 13.13
C ARG A 40 -1.29 14.26 12.97
N ASP A 41 -0.98 15.54 13.12
CA ASP A 41 -1.99 16.61 13.10
C ASP A 41 -2.42 16.99 11.66
N ASN A 42 -1.60 16.64 10.66
CA ASN A 42 -1.91 16.90 9.26
C ASN A 42 -2.83 15.80 8.69
N PHE A 43 -4.09 16.18 8.48
CA PHE A 43 -5.13 15.30 7.94
C PHE A 43 -4.69 14.48 6.73
N PHE A 44 -4.03 15.10 5.75
CA PHE A 44 -3.62 14.46 4.51
C PHE A 44 -2.50 13.43 4.72
N ARG A 45 -1.54 13.74 5.60
CA ARG A 45 -0.48 12.78 5.98
C ARG A 45 -1.05 11.60 6.78
N ASN A 46 -2.09 11.85 7.56
CA ASN A 46 -2.79 10.79 8.30
C ASN A 46 -3.54 9.82 7.38
N LEU A 47 -3.98 10.24 6.19
CA LEU A 47 -4.59 9.32 5.22
C LEU A 47 -3.59 8.25 4.75
N ILE A 48 -2.37 8.67 4.46
CA ILE A 48 -1.30 7.77 3.98
C ILE A 48 -0.85 6.86 5.12
N PHE A 49 -0.83 7.35 6.35
CA PHE A 49 -0.60 6.51 7.53
C PHE A 49 -1.60 5.35 7.61
N ILE A 50 -2.89 5.62 7.42
CA ILE A 50 -3.93 4.59 7.40
C ILE A 50 -3.70 3.60 6.25
N LEU A 51 -3.36 4.09 5.06
CA LEU A 51 -3.02 3.25 3.91
C LEU A 51 -1.84 2.30 4.24
N SER A 52 -0.75 2.83 4.79
CA SER A 52 0.45 2.06 5.13
C SER A 52 0.23 0.98 6.19
N ILE A 53 -0.77 1.14 7.07
CA ILE A 53 -1.17 0.06 7.99
C ILE A 53 -1.68 -1.14 7.19
N TYR A 54 -2.58 -0.92 6.22
CA TYR A 54 -3.09 -2.01 5.39
C TYR A 54 -2.02 -2.60 4.48
N ASP A 55 -1.10 -1.79 3.97
CA ASP A 55 0.05 -2.28 3.20
C ASP A 55 0.98 -3.16 4.04
N ALA A 56 1.23 -2.80 5.30
CA ALA A 56 1.99 -3.64 6.21
C ALA A 56 1.27 -4.98 6.44
N ILE A 57 -0.05 -4.94 6.68
CA ILE A 57 -0.87 -6.13 6.94
C ILE A 57 -0.83 -7.11 5.76
N ILE A 58 -1.01 -6.64 4.52
CA ILE A 58 -0.93 -7.52 3.34
C ILE A 58 0.49 -8.06 3.14
N SER A 59 1.53 -7.23 3.35
CA SER A 59 2.91 -7.70 3.24
C SER A 59 3.25 -8.75 4.29
N PHE A 60 2.82 -8.58 5.55
CA PHE A 60 2.96 -9.62 6.58
C PHE A 60 2.27 -10.93 6.16
N SER A 61 1.12 -10.84 5.49
CA SER A 61 0.40 -12.01 4.98
C SER A 61 1.21 -12.77 3.93
N PHE A 62 1.99 -12.07 3.09
CA PHE A 62 2.87 -12.67 2.09
C PHE A 62 4.19 -13.22 2.67
N MET A 63 4.60 -12.79 3.87
CA MET A 63 5.79 -13.35 4.54
C MET A 63 5.55 -14.76 5.08
N ILE A 64 4.30 -15.13 5.36
CA ILE A 64 3.94 -16.44 5.88
C ILE A 64 3.85 -17.43 4.70
N PRO A 65 4.63 -18.53 4.67
CA PRO A 65 4.51 -19.51 3.60
C PRO A 65 3.16 -20.24 3.67
N GLY A 66 2.47 -20.42 2.54
CA GLY A 66 1.19 -21.14 2.48
C GLY A 66 1.26 -22.62 2.86
N SER A 67 2.47 -23.17 3.01
CA SER A 67 2.74 -24.55 3.44
C SER A 67 2.53 -24.79 4.93
N VAL A 68 2.33 -23.76 5.77
CA VAL A 68 2.13 -23.89 7.23
C VAL A 68 0.73 -24.43 7.60
N GLY A 69 0.33 -25.57 7.05
CA GLY A 69 -0.90 -26.27 7.44
C GLY A 69 -2.20 -25.71 6.84
N LYS A 70 -3.20 -26.60 6.69
CA LYS A 70 -4.44 -26.29 5.96
C LYS A 70 -5.27 -25.17 6.59
N VAL A 71 -5.30 -25.06 7.91
CA VAL A 71 -6.09 -24.04 8.63
C VAL A 71 -5.46 -22.66 8.47
N PHE A 72 -4.16 -22.53 8.71
CA PHE A 72 -3.45 -21.26 8.51
C PHE A 72 -3.47 -20.84 7.04
N CYS A 73 -3.36 -21.79 6.10
CA CYS A 73 -3.50 -21.50 4.68
C CYS A 73 -4.85 -20.86 4.33
N LYS A 74 -5.95 -21.39 4.89
CA LYS A 74 -7.28 -20.79 4.71
C LYS A 74 -7.34 -19.38 5.28
N PHE A 75 -6.89 -19.22 6.52
CA PHE A 75 -6.87 -17.92 7.20
C PHE A 75 -6.04 -16.89 6.43
N GLN A 76 -4.84 -17.28 5.97
CA GLN A 76 -3.97 -16.46 5.15
C GLN A 76 -4.67 -16.02 3.85
N GLY A 77 -5.32 -16.94 3.14
CA GLY A 77 -6.03 -16.63 1.90
C GLY A 77 -7.14 -15.59 2.10
N TYR A 78 -7.92 -15.71 3.19
CA TYR A 78 -8.98 -14.76 3.52
C TYR A 78 -8.41 -13.38 3.87
N PHE A 79 -7.36 -13.38 4.66
CA PHE A 79 -6.72 -12.15 5.10
C PHE A 79 -6.04 -11.42 3.95
N ILE A 80 -5.44 -12.13 2.99
CA ILE A 80 -4.91 -11.55 1.75
C ILE A 80 -6.03 -10.88 0.93
N VAL A 81 -7.21 -11.49 0.81
CA VAL A 81 -8.33 -10.88 0.07
C VAL A 81 -8.76 -9.56 0.70
N TYR A 82 -9.01 -9.54 2.02
CA TYR A 82 -9.38 -8.31 2.72
C TYR A 82 -8.29 -7.24 2.64
N SER A 83 -7.05 -7.61 2.96
CA SER A 83 -5.91 -6.69 3.00
C SER A 83 -5.43 -6.24 1.62
N ALA A 84 -5.84 -6.91 0.54
CA ALA A 84 -5.65 -6.44 -0.84
C ALA A 84 -6.68 -5.40 -1.28
N LEU A 85 -7.94 -5.56 -0.87
CA LEU A 85 -9.00 -4.61 -1.22
C LEU A 85 -8.86 -3.28 -0.48
N MET A 86 -8.43 -3.33 0.78
CA MET A 86 -8.36 -2.12 1.62
C MET A 86 -7.44 -1.04 1.06
N PRO A 87 -6.17 -1.31 0.68
CA PRO A 87 -5.31 -0.29 0.07
C PRO A 87 -5.89 0.33 -1.19
N VAL A 88 -6.57 -0.47 -2.01
CA VAL A 88 -7.25 0.01 -3.23
C VAL A 88 -8.39 0.95 -2.89
N PHE A 89 -9.26 0.56 -1.95
CA PHE A 89 -10.38 1.37 -1.52
C PHE A 89 -9.96 2.66 -0.81
N ILE A 90 -8.94 2.59 0.05
CA ILE A 90 -8.37 3.77 0.72
C ILE A 90 -7.72 4.71 -0.29
N SER A 91 -7.04 4.18 -1.31
CA SER A 91 -6.47 4.99 -2.39
C SER A 91 -7.54 5.73 -3.19
N LEU A 92 -8.68 5.08 -3.47
CA LEU A 92 -9.84 5.75 -4.06
C LEU A 92 -10.39 6.85 -3.14
N CYS A 93 -10.48 6.59 -1.83
CA CYS A 93 -10.87 7.61 -0.85
C CYS A 93 -9.91 8.82 -0.89
N ILE A 94 -8.59 8.57 -0.92
CA ILE A 94 -7.56 9.61 -1.02
C ILE A 94 -7.74 10.42 -2.30
N ALA A 95 -7.97 9.76 -3.44
CA ALA A 95 -8.20 10.42 -4.73
C ALA A 95 -9.45 11.32 -4.69
N ILE A 96 -10.57 10.82 -4.15
CA ILE A 96 -11.82 11.59 -3.99
C ILE A 96 -11.61 12.80 -3.07
N ILE A 97 -11.02 12.59 -1.89
CA ILE A 97 -10.77 13.66 -0.91
C ILE A 97 -9.83 14.72 -1.50
N THR A 98 -8.81 14.30 -2.23
CA THR A 98 -7.87 15.22 -2.88
C THR A 98 -8.54 16.00 -4.02
N TYR A 99 -9.36 15.34 -4.83
CA TYR A 99 -10.19 16.00 -5.85
C TYR A 99 -11.12 17.05 -5.23
N LEU A 100 -11.83 16.70 -4.16
CA LEU A 100 -12.71 17.63 -3.46
C LEU A 100 -11.94 18.81 -2.85
N ASN A 101 -10.76 18.57 -2.31
CA ASN A 101 -9.90 19.62 -1.76
C ASN A 101 -9.35 20.57 -2.83
N VAL A 102 -8.82 20.03 -3.94
CA VAL A 102 -8.13 20.83 -4.97
C VAL A 102 -9.11 21.45 -5.96
N VAL A 103 -10.06 20.66 -6.45
CA VAL A 103 -10.98 21.07 -7.53
C VAL A 103 -12.23 21.73 -6.97
N ARG A 104 -12.83 21.14 -5.93
CA ARG A 104 -14.07 21.66 -5.32
C ARG A 104 -13.83 22.58 -4.12
N ARG A 105 -12.57 22.77 -3.70
CA ARG A 105 -12.16 23.64 -2.58
C ARG A 105 -12.95 23.37 -1.29
N SER A 106 -13.30 22.10 -1.05
CA SER A 106 -14.08 21.70 0.14
C SER A 106 -13.32 21.93 1.44
N THR A 107 -14.06 22.17 2.52
CA THR A 107 -13.43 22.47 3.82
C THR A 107 -12.82 21.24 4.48
N LYS A 108 -11.73 21.40 5.24
CA LYS A 108 -11.08 20.29 5.96
C LYS A 108 -12.02 19.54 6.90
N LYS A 109 -12.97 20.23 7.54
CA LYS A 109 -13.96 19.61 8.44
C LYS A 109 -14.89 18.66 7.68
N GLN A 110 -15.41 19.09 6.53
CA GLN A 110 -16.24 18.26 5.66
C GLN A 110 -15.46 17.03 5.16
N LEU A 111 -14.22 17.24 4.71
CA LEU A 111 -13.36 16.14 4.20
C LEU A 111 -13.05 15.11 5.28
N LYS A 112 -12.75 15.53 6.52
CA LYS A 112 -12.54 14.61 7.66
C LYS A 112 -13.76 13.74 7.94
N THR A 113 -14.95 14.35 7.98
CA THR A 113 -16.20 13.61 8.23
C THR A 113 -16.52 12.66 7.08
N LEU A 114 -16.33 13.10 5.83
CA LEU A 114 -16.55 12.27 4.65
C LEU A 114 -15.61 11.06 4.64
N PHE A 115 -14.31 11.28 4.89
CA PHE A 115 -13.33 10.19 4.93
C PHE A 115 -13.68 9.14 5.99
N LYS A 116 -14.11 9.55 7.20
CA LYS A 116 -14.54 8.59 8.23
C LYS A 116 -15.70 7.71 7.75
N LYS A 117 -16.71 8.30 7.10
CA LYS A 117 -17.85 7.56 6.55
C LYS A 117 -17.39 6.59 5.45
N MET A 118 -16.59 7.08 4.51
CA MET A 118 -16.04 6.25 3.43
C MET A 118 -15.19 5.10 3.97
N HIS A 119 -14.34 5.35 4.97
CA HIS A 119 -13.49 4.33 5.58
C HIS A 119 -14.32 3.19 6.20
N ILE A 120 -15.42 3.52 6.89
CA ILE A 120 -16.35 2.50 7.42
C ILE A 120 -16.98 1.71 6.26
N ILE A 121 -17.47 2.40 5.22
CA ILE A 121 -18.08 1.75 4.04
C ILE A 121 -17.07 0.81 3.36
N CYS A 122 -15.83 1.25 3.17
CA CYS A 122 -14.77 0.44 2.56
C CYS A 122 -14.47 -0.81 3.37
N ASN A 123 -14.43 -0.72 4.71
CA ASN A 123 -14.25 -1.89 5.57
C ASN A 123 -15.40 -2.88 5.42
N VAL A 124 -16.65 -2.39 5.48
CA VAL A 124 -17.84 -3.24 5.30
C VAL A 124 -17.80 -3.91 3.93
N LEU A 125 -17.52 -3.15 2.87
CA LEU A 125 -17.45 -3.69 1.51
C LEU A 125 -16.35 -4.74 1.35
N ALA A 126 -15.14 -4.49 1.86
CA ALA A 126 -14.03 -5.44 1.79
C ALA A 126 -14.32 -6.73 2.58
N LEU A 127 -14.93 -6.61 3.77
CA LEU A 127 -15.36 -7.76 4.57
C LEU A 127 -16.46 -8.55 3.87
N SER A 128 -17.43 -7.88 3.23
CA SER A 128 -18.49 -8.53 2.46
C SER A 128 -17.93 -9.30 1.26
N ILE A 129 -16.97 -8.72 0.52
CA ILE A 129 -16.32 -9.41 -0.61
C ILE A 129 -15.49 -10.60 -0.10
N MET A 130 -14.76 -10.45 1.01
CA MET A 130 -14.03 -11.55 1.64
C MET A 130 -14.99 -12.69 2.03
N PHE A 131 -16.10 -12.36 2.71
CA PHE A 131 -17.09 -13.36 3.14
C PHE A 131 -17.78 -14.03 1.95
N PHE A 132 -18.16 -13.27 0.93
CA PHE A 132 -18.68 -13.82 -0.32
C PHE A 132 -17.68 -14.78 -0.97
N SER A 133 -16.41 -14.39 -1.03
CA SER A 133 -15.33 -15.23 -1.57
C SER A 133 -15.15 -16.52 -0.77
N ILE A 134 -15.46 -16.54 0.53
CA ILE A 134 -15.43 -17.75 1.36
C ILE A 134 -16.58 -18.69 0.99
N LEU A 135 -17.80 -18.16 0.85
CA LEU A 135 -19.00 -18.96 0.60
C LEU A 135 -18.97 -19.64 -0.77
N PHE A 136 -18.40 -18.98 -1.77
CA PHE A 136 -18.37 -19.44 -3.17
C PHE A 136 -16.98 -19.93 -3.62
N ALA A 137 -16.08 -20.21 -2.68
CA ALA A 137 -14.78 -20.78 -2.99
C ALA A 137 -14.90 -22.26 -3.39
N ASP A 138 -14.42 -22.62 -4.59
CA ASP A 138 -14.27 -24.02 -4.99
C ASP A 138 -13.24 -24.72 -4.10
N SER A 139 -12.14 -24.01 -3.80
CA SER A 139 -11.12 -24.45 -2.86
C SER A 139 -10.25 -23.28 -2.42
N VAL A 140 -9.68 -23.38 -1.22
CA VAL A 140 -8.52 -22.56 -0.84
C VAL A 140 -7.30 -23.45 -0.94
N SER A 141 -6.39 -23.08 -1.82
CA SER A 141 -5.13 -23.80 -2.00
C SER A 141 -4.00 -22.79 -2.16
N PHE A 142 -2.78 -23.22 -1.89
CA PHE A 142 -1.61 -22.61 -2.50
C PHE A 142 -1.50 -23.25 -3.90
N PRO A 143 -1.87 -22.57 -5.01
CA PRO A 143 -1.47 -23.01 -6.35
C PRO A 143 0.07 -23.08 -6.45
N ASN A 144 0.67 -23.20 -7.63
CA ASN A 144 2.14 -23.20 -7.82
C ASN A 144 2.84 -21.85 -7.42
N THR A 145 2.45 -21.27 -6.29
CA THR A 145 2.83 -20.02 -5.63
C THR A 145 3.00 -20.30 -4.15
N ASN A 146 3.84 -19.51 -3.47
CA ASN A 146 4.20 -19.77 -2.07
C ASN A 146 3.23 -19.22 -1.01
N TRP A 147 2.09 -18.66 -1.40
CA TRP A 147 1.04 -18.18 -0.50
C TRP A 147 -0.30 -18.81 -0.84
N CYS A 148 -1.19 -18.84 0.14
CA CYS A 148 -2.54 -19.32 -0.05
C CYS A 148 -3.43 -18.24 -0.65
N PHE A 149 -4.22 -18.63 -1.65
CA PHE A 149 -5.20 -17.75 -2.27
C PHE A 149 -6.46 -18.54 -2.57
N ILE A 150 -7.60 -17.85 -2.57
CA ILE A 150 -8.87 -18.49 -2.87
C ILE A 150 -8.88 -18.86 -4.36
N LYS A 151 -9.52 -19.97 -4.75
CA LYS A 151 -9.77 -20.30 -6.16
C LYS A 151 -11.27 -20.34 -6.41
N GLY A 152 -11.68 -19.73 -7.53
CA GLY A 152 -13.05 -19.73 -8.02
C GLY A 152 -13.21 -18.70 -9.15
N GLN A 153 -14.12 -18.97 -10.09
CA GLN A 153 -14.48 -18.00 -11.15
C GLN A 153 -15.18 -16.76 -10.55
N GLU A 154 -16.03 -16.95 -9.54
CA GLU A 154 -16.76 -15.88 -8.84
C GLU A 154 -15.85 -14.85 -8.18
N MET A 155 -14.63 -15.25 -7.81
CA MET A 155 -13.63 -14.35 -7.25
C MET A 155 -13.01 -13.44 -8.31
N LEU A 156 -12.94 -13.87 -9.58
CA LEU A 156 -12.48 -13.00 -10.67
C LEU A 156 -13.46 -11.82 -10.86
N GLY A 157 -14.75 -12.13 -10.83
CA GLY A 157 -15.81 -11.15 -10.91
C GLY A 157 -15.75 -10.20 -9.72
N THR A 158 -15.89 -10.70 -8.50
CA THR A 158 -16.09 -9.81 -7.34
C THR A 158 -14.81 -9.12 -6.85
N PHE A 159 -13.65 -9.79 -6.84
CA PHE A 159 -12.41 -9.21 -6.32
C PHE A 159 -11.67 -8.35 -7.36
N TYR A 160 -11.34 -8.93 -8.53
CA TYR A 160 -10.54 -8.20 -9.53
C TYR A 160 -11.31 -7.06 -10.20
N ILE A 161 -12.61 -7.23 -10.51
CA ILE A 161 -13.41 -6.11 -11.06
C ILE A 161 -13.46 -4.97 -10.04
N SER A 162 -13.67 -5.27 -8.75
CA SER A 162 -13.66 -4.24 -7.70
C SER A 162 -12.33 -3.48 -7.66
N ILE A 163 -11.20 -4.19 -7.76
CA ILE A 163 -9.87 -3.57 -7.81
C ILE A 163 -9.75 -2.64 -9.03
N TRP A 164 -10.08 -3.13 -10.22
CA TRP A 164 -9.89 -2.36 -11.45
C TRP A 164 -10.85 -1.19 -11.58
N ILE A 165 -12.12 -1.33 -11.19
CA ILE A 165 -13.08 -0.22 -11.15
C ILE A 165 -12.53 0.89 -10.24
N CYS A 166 -12.13 0.56 -9.02
CA CYS A 166 -11.61 1.55 -8.08
C CYS A 166 -10.30 2.20 -8.59
N THR A 167 -9.42 1.40 -9.19
CA THR A 167 -8.14 1.87 -9.73
C THR A 167 -8.35 2.80 -10.93
N ILE A 168 -9.25 2.47 -11.85
CA ILE A 168 -9.58 3.30 -13.01
C ILE A 168 -10.22 4.61 -12.57
N ILE A 169 -11.19 4.59 -11.64
CA ILE A 169 -11.79 5.81 -11.10
C ILE A 169 -10.72 6.67 -10.42
N SER A 170 -9.84 6.08 -9.62
CA SER A 170 -8.74 6.79 -8.96
C SER A 170 -7.79 7.43 -9.97
N PHE A 171 -7.49 6.73 -11.07
CA PHE A 171 -6.64 7.24 -12.14
C PHE A 171 -7.31 8.40 -12.89
N ILE A 172 -8.60 8.31 -13.19
CA ILE A 172 -9.37 9.42 -13.80
C ILE A 172 -9.33 10.65 -12.87
N LEU A 173 -9.60 10.46 -11.57
CA LEU A 173 -9.53 11.54 -10.59
C LEU A 173 -8.13 12.16 -10.52
N TYR A 174 -7.08 11.34 -10.57
CA TYR A 174 -5.70 11.82 -10.65
C TYR A 174 -5.50 12.75 -11.85
N LEU A 175 -5.92 12.34 -13.06
CA LEU A 175 -5.78 13.19 -14.25
C LEU A 175 -6.50 14.53 -14.10
N LEU A 176 -7.71 14.54 -13.52
CA LEU A 176 -8.47 15.76 -13.24
C LEU A 176 -7.76 16.66 -12.22
N ILE A 177 -7.19 16.08 -11.17
CA ILE A 177 -6.40 16.80 -10.16
C ILE A 177 -5.15 17.41 -10.81
N VAL A 178 -4.40 16.64 -11.60
CA VAL A 178 -3.20 17.13 -12.28
C VAL A 178 -3.51 18.28 -13.22
N LYS A 179 -4.58 18.16 -14.01
CA LYS A 179 -5.06 19.26 -14.87
C LYS A 179 -5.32 20.51 -14.03
N LYS A 180 -6.07 20.38 -12.93
CA LYS A 180 -6.41 21.53 -12.09
C LYS A 180 -5.20 22.14 -11.38
N ILE A 181 -4.26 21.31 -10.91
CA ILE A 181 -3.01 21.78 -10.30
C ILE A 181 -2.19 22.59 -11.30
N ARG A 182 -2.09 22.15 -12.56
CA ARG A 182 -1.38 22.91 -13.61
C ARG A 182 -2.04 24.27 -13.89
N GLU A 183 -3.37 24.34 -13.91
CA GLU A 183 -4.10 25.61 -14.02
C GLU A 183 -3.76 26.54 -12.85
N ILE A 184 -3.83 26.02 -11.62
CA ILE A 184 -3.51 26.79 -10.40
C ILE A 184 -2.06 27.29 -10.42
N TYR A 185 -1.09 26.48 -10.88
CA TYR A 185 0.30 26.92 -10.99
C TYR A 185 0.46 28.12 -11.93
N LYS A 186 -0.24 28.14 -13.08
CA LYS A 186 -0.22 29.28 -14.00
C LYS A 186 -0.78 30.55 -13.35
N GLU A 187 -1.83 30.40 -12.53
CA GLU A 187 -2.40 31.51 -11.76
C GLU A 187 -1.43 32.01 -10.68
N LEU A 188 -0.66 31.11 -10.04
CA LEU A 188 0.34 31.45 -9.01
C LEU A 188 1.52 32.25 -9.56
N ASP A 189 1.83 32.15 -10.85
CA ASP A 189 2.94 32.89 -11.45
C ASP A 189 2.69 34.39 -11.56
N GLY A 190 1.42 34.82 -11.48
CA GLY A 190 1.05 36.23 -11.36
C GLY A 190 1.05 36.79 -9.93
N LEU A 191 1.31 35.98 -8.89
CA LEU A 191 1.32 36.46 -7.51
C LEU A 191 2.64 37.15 -7.16
N VAL A 192 2.52 38.38 -6.64
CA VAL A 192 3.66 39.20 -6.17
C VAL A 192 4.16 38.75 -4.79
N ASP A 193 3.28 38.22 -3.93
CA ASP A 193 3.66 37.75 -2.59
C ASP A 193 4.36 36.38 -2.65
N ILE A 194 5.68 36.41 -2.44
CA ILE A 194 6.56 35.24 -2.44
C ILE A 194 6.21 34.26 -1.31
N GLY A 195 5.80 34.75 -0.14
CA GLY A 195 5.50 33.91 1.02
C GLY A 195 4.23 33.08 0.79
N ASP A 196 3.19 33.74 0.31
CA ASP A 196 1.90 33.10 0.04
C ASP A 196 1.96 32.14 -1.17
N LYS A 197 2.77 32.49 -2.19
CA LYS A 197 3.09 31.63 -3.34
C LYS A 197 3.82 30.36 -2.91
N SER A 198 4.83 30.47 -2.04
CA SER A 198 5.61 29.34 -1.54
C SER A 198 4.73 28.35 -0.77
N ARG A 199 3.91 28.84 0.17
CA ARG A 199 3.00 28.01 0.98
C ARG A 199 1.96 27.28 0.14
N LYS A 200 1.36 27.95 -0.85
CA LYS A 200 0.39 27.31 -1.76
C LYS A 200 1.06 26.23 -2.62
N THR A 201 2.25 26.51 -3.14
CA THR A 201 3.03 25.56 -3.94
C THR A 201 3.40 24.30 -3.14
N GLU A 202 3.84 24.44 -1.89
CA GLU A 202 4.15 23.29 -1.04
C GLU A 202 2.91 22.41 -0.79
N ASN A 203 1.76 23.03 -0.48
CA ASN A 203 0.50 22.31 -0.29
C ASN A 203 0.09 21.55 -1.57
N LEU A 204 0.18 22.18 -2.75
CA LEU A 204 -0.14 21.55 -4.03
C LEU A 204 0.79 20.37 -4.34
N LYS A 205 2.09 20.47 -4.01
CA LYS A 205 3.04 19.35 -4.14
C LYS A 205 2.63 18.15 -3.28
N VAL A 206 2.17 18.39 -2.05
CA VAL A 206 1.67 17.31 -1.18
C VAL A 206 0.43 16.65 -1.79
N GLN A 207 -0.54 17.45 -2.28
CA GLN A 207 -1.75 16.93 -2.93
C GLN A 207 -1.45 16.13 -4.21
N PHE A 208 -0.54 16.63 -5.05
CA PHE A 208 -0.11 15.95 -6.26
C PHE A 208 0.48 14.57 -5.95
N ARG A 209 1.41 14.49 -4.98
CA ARG A 209 2.06 13.22 -4.60
C ARG A 209 1.06 12.20 -4.06
N MET A 210 0.12 12.61 -3.23
CA MET A 210 -0.95 11.73 -2.76
C MET A 210 -1.80 11.19 -3.90
N SER A 211 -2.03 12.01 -4.92
CA SER A 211 -2.80 11.60 -6.09
C SER A 211 -2.01 10.66 -7.01
N THR A 212 -0.70 10.48 -6.80
CA THR A 212 0.16 9.57 -7.58
C THR A 212 0.09 8.12 -7.07
N ILE A 213 -0.43 7.89 -5.86
CA ILE A 213 -0.59 6.54 -5.26
C ILE A 213 -1.30 5.54 -6.21
N PRO A 214 -2.36 5.88 -6.95
CA PRO A 214 -2.99 4.95 -7.88
C PRO A 214 -2.05 4.38 -8.96
N LEU A 215 -0.95 5.05 -9.29
CA LEU A 215 0.05 4.50 -10.23
C LEU A 215 0.81 3.30 -9.63
N SER A 216 1.07 3.32 -8.31
CA SER A 216 1.68 2.17 -7.63
C SER A 216 0.73 0.97 -7.69
N LEU A 217 -0.56 1.18 -7.44
CA LEU A 217 -1.58 0.13 -7.51
C LEU A 217 -1.69 -0.51 -8.90
N ILE A 218 -1.67 0.29 -9.96
CA ILE A 218 -1.67 -0.24 -11.34
C ILE A 218 -0.46 -1.16 -11.53
N PHE A 219 0.73 -0.71 -11.14
CA PHE A 219 1.95 -1.50 -11.29
C PHE A 219 1.89 -2.82 -10.50
N THR A 220 1.44 -2.76 -9.23
CA THR A 220 1.32 -3.91 -8.34
C THR A 220 0.34 -4.96 -8.86
N TRP A 221 -0.85 -4.54 -9.29
CA TRP A 221 -1.97 -5.44 -9.59
C TRP A 221 -2.09 -5.86 -11.05
N LEU A 222 -1.43 -5.16 -11.98
CA LEU A 222 -1.48 -5.47 -13.40
C LEU A 222 -0.97 -6.88 -13.71
N ILE A 223 0.20 -7.23 -13.17
CA ILE A 223 0.84 -8.53 -13.42
C ILE A 223 -0.02 -9.68 -12.87
N ALA A 224 -0.53 -9.53 -11.65
CA ALA A 224 -1.43 -10.51 -11.03
C ALA A 224 -2.71 -10.72 -11.86
N SER A 225 -3.26 -9.63 -12.41
CA SER A 225 -4.47 -9.69 -13.23
C SER A 225 -4.21 -10.40 -14.56
N ILE A 226 -3.12 -10.06 -15.26
CA ILE A 226 -2.74 -10.73 -16.52
C ILE A 226 -2.56 -12.23 -16.29
N ARG A 227 -1.84 -12.62 -15.24
CA ARG A 227 -1.65 -14.04 -14.91
C ARG A 227 -2.99 -14.74 -14.66
N ARG A 228 -3.87 -14.13 -13.86
CA ARG A 228 -5.15 -14.77 -13.49
C ARG A 228 -6.09 -14.91 -14.68
N THR A 229 -6.14 -13.91 -15.55
CA THR A 229 -6.85 -13.98 -16.84
C THR A 229 -6.30 -15.12 -17.68
N ARG A 230 -4.97 -15.23 -17.83
CA ARG A 230 -4.35 -16.31 -18.60
C ARG A 230 -4.66 -17.70 -18.05
N GLU A 231 -4.65 -17.89 -16.73
CA GLU A 231 -4.97 -19.17 -16.07
C GLU A 231 -6.39 -19.66 -16.38
N ILE A 232 -7.33 -18.73 -16.61
CA ILE A 232 -8.74 -19.06 -16.89
C ILE A 232 -8.98 -19.30 -18.38
N PHE A 233 -8.43 -18.45 -19.26
CA PHE A 233 -8.69 -18.53 -20.70
C PHE A 233 -7.80 -19.54 -21.44
N TRP A 234 -6.63 -19.88 -20.88
CA TRP A 234 -5.70 -20.83 -21.47
C TRP A 234 -5.33 -21.88 -20.43
N GLU A 235 -6.00 -23.03 -20.48
CA GLU A 235 -5.73 -24.23 -19.66
C GLU A 235 -4.29 -24.73 -19.83
N ASN A 236 -3.33 -24.12 -19.12
CA ASN A 236 -1.99 -24.68 -18.92
C ASN A 236 -1.46 -24.31 -17.52
N PRO A 237 -2.02 -24.92 -16.46
CA PRO A 237 -1.74 -24.56 -15.06
C PRO A 237 -0.36 -25.03 -14.53
N LYS A 238 0.50 -25.64 -15.36
CA LYS A 238 1.62 -26.47 -14.87
C LYS A 238 3.03 -25.88 -15.00
N GLN A 239 3.22 -24.64 -15.45
CA GLN A 239 4.56 -24.04 -15.45
C GLN A 239 4.66 -22.81 -14.55
N ILE A 240 5.64 -22.86 -13.64
CA ILE A 240 6.22 -21.65 -13.04
C ILE A 240 6.84 -20.87 -14.19
N ASN A 241 6.16 -19.80 -14.57
CA ASN A 241 6.57 -18.93 -15.64
C ASN A 241 7.10 -17.62 -15.06
N THR A 242 7.82 -16.83 -15.84
CA THR A 242 8.31 -15.48 -15.50
C THR A 242 7.22 -14.60 -14.89
N LEU A 243 5.96 -14.78 -15.30
CA LEU A 243 4.79 -14.07 -14.74
C LEU A 243 4.51 -14.39 -13.27
N ASN A 244 4.79 -15.62 -12.82
CA ASN A 244 4.62 -15.98 -11.40
C ASN A 244 5.67 -15.26 -10.55
N ILE A 245 6.95 -15.36 -10.92
CA ILE A 245 8.04 -14.69 -10.21
C ILE A 245 7.81 -13.18 -10.17
N LEU A 246 7.37 -12.60 -11.28
CA LEU A 246 7.09 -11.17 -11.36
C LEU A 246 5.92 -10.78 -10.45
N GLN A 247 4.83 -11.56 -10.41
CA GLN A 247 3.74 -11.31 -9.46
C GLN A 247 4.21 -11.42 -8.00
N SER A 248 5.02 -12.44 -7.70
CA SER A 248 5.57 -12.67 -6.35
C SER A 248 6.45 -11.52 -5.90
N LEU A 249 7.13 -10.85 -6.84
CA LEU A 249 7.87 -9.63 -6.57
C LEU A 249 6.92 -8.44 -6.38
N THR A 250 5.98 -8.21 -7.29
CA THR A 250 5.21 -6.96 -7.31
C THR A 250 4.10 -6.89 -6.28
N ASN A 251 3.32 -7.95 -6.08
CA ASN A 251 2.16 -7.92 -5.18
C ASN A 251 2.51 -7.51 -3.74
N PRO A 252 3.59 -8.04 -3.14
CA PRO A 252 3.92 -7.68 -1.76
C PRO A 252 4.60 -6.32 -1.63
N MET A 253 5.06 -5.69 -2.73
CA MET A 253 5.85 -4.43 -2.74
C MET A 253 5.03 -3.14 -2.58
N GLN A 254 3.72 -3.22 -2.36
CA GLN A 254 2.83 -2.05 -2.34
C GLN A 254 3.31 -0.96 -1.36
N GLY A 255 3.60 -1.32 -0.11
CA GLY A 255 4.06 -0.38 0.91
C GLY A 255 5.43 0.23 0.61
N LEU A 256 6.29 -0.50 -0.10
CA LEU A 256 7.56 0.05 -0.59
C LEU A 256 7.30 1.14 -1.62
N PHE A 257 6.46 0.88 -2.62
CA PHE A 257 6.15 1.87 -3.66
C PHE A 257 5.48 3.13 -3.08
N ASP A 258 4.58 2.97 -2.12
CA ASP A 258 3.93 4.10 -1.47
C ASP A 258 4.93 4.91 -0.63
N CYS A 259 5.92 4.24 -0.01
CA CYS A 259 7.07 4.91 0.62
C CYS A 259 7.93 5.68 -0.38
N PHE A 260 8.24 5.12 -1.56
CA PHE A 260 8.95 5.84 -2.61
C PHE A 260 8.21 7.10 -3.04
N VAL A 261 6.90 6.98 -3.30
CA VAL A 261 6.04 8.10 -3.72
C VAL A 261 6.00 9.20 -2.66
N PHE A 262 5.80 8.83 -1.39
CA PHE A 262 5.53 9.80 -0.33
C PHE A 262 6.78 10.33 0.37
N VAL A 263 7.80 9.49 0.58
CA VAL A 263 9.01 9.84 1.32
C VAL A 263 10.09 10.34 0.38
N ILE A 264 10.46 9.58 -0.64
CA ILE A 264 11.66 9.87 -1.45
C ILE A 264 11.46 11.13 -2.30
N PHE A 265 10.28 11.33 -2.88
CA PHE A 265 10.00 12.55 -3.64
C PHE A 265 9.67 13.77 -2.78
N SER A 266 9.63 13.62 -1.45
CA SER A 266 9.37 14.71 -0.50
C SER A 266 10.64 15.11 0.24
N SER A 267 11.23 16.26 -0.12
CA SER A 267 12.39 16.83 0.58
C SER A 267 12.15 16.97 2.08
N TYR A 268 10.95 17.39 2.49
CA TYR A 268 10.56 17.49 3.89
C TYR A 268 10.53 16.12 4.58
N SER A 269 9.92 15.10 3.94
CA SER A 269 9.88 13.74 4.52
C SER A 269 11.27 13.13 4.61
N ARG A 270 12.15 13.33 3.61
CA ARG A 270 13.54 12.87 3.66
C ARG A 270 14.31 13.47 4.84
N LYS A 271 14.12 14.75 5.15
CA LYS A 271 14.75 15.38 6.32
C LYS A 271 14.30 14.72 7.63
N LYS A 272 12.99 14.46 7.77
CA LYS A 272 12.44 13.80 8.96
C LYS A 272 12.84 12.34 9.09
N VAL A 273 13.02 11.62 7.99
CA VAL A 273 13.61 10.27 8.03
C VAL A 273 15.06 10.32 8.48
N LYS A 274 15.87 11.28 8.02
CA LYS A 274 17.23 11.47 8.54
C LYS A 274 17.23 11.76 10.03
N GLU A 275 16.35 12.62 10.51
CA GLU A 275 16.19 12.91 11.94
C GLU A 275 15.81 11.65 12.73
N LEU A 276 14.92 10.80 12.19
CA LEU A 276 14.54 9.52 12.80
C LEU A 276 15.75 8.57 12.92
N ILE A 277 16.58 8.48 11.88
CA ILE A 277 17.77 7.62 11.86
C ILE A 277 18.85 8.17 12.80
N CYS A 278 19.13 9.47 12.78
CA CYS A 278 20.17 10.09 13.61
C CYS A 278 19.79 10.10 15.11
N CYS A 279 18.51 10.24 15.47
CA CYS A 279 18.08 10.17 16.88
C CYS A 279 18.08 8.74 17.45
N ALA A 280 18.02 7.70 16.61
CA ALA A 280 18.23 6.32 17.08
C ALA A 280 19.67 6.09 17.58
N GLU A 281 20.61 6.95 17.18
CA GLU A 281 22.01 6.90 17.59
C GLU A 281 22.22 7.60 18.95
N SER A 282 21.50 8.69 19.22
CA SER A 282 21.62 9.44 20.50
C SER A 282 21.00 8.73 21.71
N GLU A 283 20.09 7.77 21.52
CA GLU A 283 19.55 6.95 22.63
C GLU A 283 20.48 5.81 23.05
N LYS A 284 21.35 5.32 22.15
CA LYS A 284 22.35 4.28 22.47
C LYS A 284 23.46 4.78 23.38
N GLU A 285 23.69 6.09 23.43
CA GLU A 285 24.73 6.71 24.26
C GLU A 285 24.22 7.05 25.68
N LYS A 286 22.92 6.89 25.95
CA LYS A 286 22.31 7.28 27.24
C LYS A 286 22.17 6.14 28.26
N TYR A 287 22.45 4.90 27.87
CA TYR A 287 22.49 3.74 28.75
C TYR A 287 23.75 2.91 28.46
N PRO A 288 24.89 3.21 29.10
CA PRO A 288 26.01 2.27 29.10
C PRO A 288 25.57 0.93 29.73
N PRO A 289 26.11 -0.21 29.26
CA PRO A 289 25.79 -1.51 29.86
C PRO A 289 26.16 -1.49 31.34
N GLU A 290 25.22 -1.94 32.17
CA GLU A 290 25.34 -2.11 33.61
C GLU A 290 26.59 -2.95 33.89
N ILE A 291 27.61 -2.33 34.48
CA ILE A 291 28.82 -3.03 34.90
C ILE A 291 28.42 -3.86 36.11
N ASP A 292 28.38 -5.17 35.89
CA ASP A 292 28.19 -6.19 36.92
C ASP A 292 29.27 -6.00 38.00
N SER A 293 28.84 -5.61 39.19
CA SER A 293 29.72 -5.30 40.32
C SER A 293 29.82 -6.48 41.28
N ASP A 294 30.18 -7.63 40.73
CA ASP A 294 30.80 -8.71 41.49
C ASP A 294 32.30 -8.43 41.61
N SER A 295 32.69 -7.70 42.66
CA SER A 295 34.01 -7.85 43.32
C SER A 295 34.19 -6.83 44.45
N LYS A 296 33.91 -7.28 45.68
CA LYS A 296 34.68 -6.85 46.84
C LYS A 296 35.21 -8.09 47.55
N LEU A 297 36.48 -8.38 47.28
CA LEU A 297 37.43 -8.80 48.30
C LEU A 297 38.58 -7.78 48.24
#